data_AF-A0A6N8X1Q1-F1
#
_entry.id   AF-A0A6N8X1Q1-F1
#
_cell.length_a   1.000
_cell.length_b   1.000
_cell.length_c   1.000
_cell.angle_alpha   90.00
_cell.angle_beta   90.00
_cell.angle_gamma   90.00
#
_symmetry.space_group_name_H-M   'P 1'
#
loop_
_entity.id
_entity.type
_entity.pdbx_description
1 polymer ?
#
loop_
_entity_poly.entity_id
_entity_poly.type
_entity_poly.pdbx_seq_one_letter_code
_entity_poly.pdbx_strand_id
1 'polypeptide(L)' 'LILRALRESGGGAVAVPDHAMQEWVEVMGAATGIFAAPEGGATAAAVPRLREMGLIGAGDEVVLFNTGSGLKYVGMEPLD' A
#
# COMPACT_ATOMS: atom_id res chain seq x y z
N LEU A 1 -9.25 15.01 10.71
CA LEU A 1 -9.88 14.57 9.44
C LEU A 1 -9.83 13.04 9.30
N ILE A 2 -8.66 12.41 9.20
CA ILE A 2 -8.51 10.95 8.98
C ILE A 2 -9.19 10.08 10.05
N LEU A 3 -8.94 10.33 11.34
CA LEU A 3 -9.57 9.53 12.42
C LEU A 3 -11.10 9.58 12.40
N ARG A 4 -11.69 10.69 11.92
CA ARG A 4 -13.13 10.82 11.73
C ARG A 4 -13.60 9.94 10.58
N ALA A 5 -12.93 10.02 9.43
CA ALA A 5 -13.26 9.19 8.26
C ALA A 5 -13.19 7.69 8.58
N LEU A 6 -12.15 7.23 9.30
CA LEU A 6 -12.04 5.83 9.74
C LEU A 6 -13.22 5.39 10.62
N ARG A 7 -13.62 6.23 11.58
CA ARG A 7 -14.75 5.92 12.47
C ARG A 7 -16.08 5.91 11.73
N GLU A 8 -16.30 6.87 10.82
CA GLU A 8 -17.54 6.97 10.05
C GLU A 8 -17.67 5.85 9.01
N SER A 9 -16.56 5.36 8.44
CA SER A 9 -16.57 4.25 7.48
C SER A 9 -16.54 2.87 8.12
N GLY A 10 -16.31 2.76 9.44
CA GLY A 10 -16.02 1.48 10.10
C GLY A 10 -14.68 0.87 9.68
N GLY A 11 -13.78 1.68 9.11
CA GLY A 11 -12.45 1.24 8.66
C GLY A 11 -11.40 1.23 9.77
N GLY A 12 -10.13 1.14 9.37
CA GLY A 12 -9.00 1.08 10.28
C GLY A 12 -7.70 1.63 9.71
N ALA A 13 -6.63 1.52 10.48
CA ALA A 13 -5.28 1.88 10.07
C ALA A 13 -4.32 0.74 10.39
N VAL A 14 -3.36 0.49 9.51
CA VAL A 14 -2.30 -0.50 9.68
C VAL A 14 -0.97 0.14 9.33
N ALA A 15 0.04 -0.14 10.14
CA ALA A 15 1.41 0.28 9.87
C ALA A 15 2.13 -0.81 9.05
N VAL A 16 2.97 -0.38 8.12
CA VAL A 16 3.88 -1.23 7.36
C VAL A 16 5.29 -0.67 7.48
N PRO A 17 6.32 -1.52 7.53
CA PRO A 17 7.70 -1.04 7.56
C PRO A 17 8.16 -0.60 6.17
N ASP A 18 9.11 0.33 6.11
CA ASP A 18 9.60 0.95 4.88
C ASP A 18 10.14 -0.06 3.87
N HIS A 19 10.89 -1.09 4.31
CA HIS A 19 11.37 -2.16 3.42
C HIS A 19 10.22 -2.88 2.72
N ALA A 20 9.10 -3.12 3.40
CA ALA A 20 7.94 -3.75 2.80
C ALA A 20 7.29 -2.84 1.76
N MET A 21 7.32 -1.51 1.93
CA MET A 21 6.81 -0.59 0.91
C MET A 21 7.59 -0.76 -0.40
N GLN A 22 8.91 -0.82 -0.32
CA GLN A 22 9.79 -1.01 -1.48
C GLN A 22 9.59 -2.39 -2.13
N GLU A 23 9.61 -3.46 -1.34
CA GLU A 23 9.36 -4.83 -1.83
C GLU A 23 8.04 -4.91 -2.61
N TRP A 24 6.98 -4.26 -2.11
CA TRP A 24 5.69 -4.27 -2.79
C TRP A 24 5.64 -3.38 -4.03
N VAL A 25 6.45 -2.30 -4.13
CA VAL A 25 6.65 -1.59 -5.41
C VAL A 25 7.25 -2.53 -6.45
N GLU A 26 8.26 -3.31 -6.08
CA GLU A 26 8.90 -4.28 -6.98
C GLU A 26 7.92 -5.38 -7.43
N VAL A 27 7.16 -5.96 -6.49
CA VAL A 27 6.12 -6.96 -6.79
C VAL A 27 5.06 -6.38 -7.72
N MET A 28 4.56 -5.17 -7.45
CA MET A 28 3.58 -4.53 -8.32
C MET A 28 4.15 -4.27 -9.72
N GLY A 29 5.37 -3.76 -9.82
CA GLY A 29 6.05 -3.52 -11.09
C GLY A 29 6.20 -4.80 -11.90
N ALA A 30 6.67 -5.88 -11.27
CA ALA A 30 6.85 -7.17 -11.92
C ALA A 30 5.53 -7.83 -12.34
N ALA A 31 4.48 -7.73 -11.53
CA ALA A 31 3.20 -8.39 -11.79
C ALA A 31 2.28 -7.62 -12.74
N THR A 32 2.36 -6.29 -12.76
CA THR A 32 1.36 -5.43 -13.43
C THR A 32 1.94 -4.44 -14.43
N GLY A 33 3.27 -4.23 -14.42
CA GLY A 33 3.92 -3.17 -15.18
C GLY A 33 3.73 -1.76 -14.60
N ILE A 34 3.10 -1.63 -13.42
CA ILE A 34 2.89 -0.33 -12.77
C ILE A 34 4.10 0.00 -11.88
N PHE A 35 4.82 1.08 -12.24
CA PHE A 35 5.86 1.64 -11.39
C PHE A 35 5.28 2.73 -10.47
N ALA A 36 4.75 2.28 -9.32
CA ALA A 36 4.17 3.13 -8.28
C ALA A 36 5.25 3.83 -7.43
N ALA A 37 4.84 4.88 -6.71
CA ALA A 37 5.66 5.44 -5.64
C ALA A 37 5.65 4.53 -4.40
N PRO A 38 6.58 4.69 -3.43
CA PRO A 38 6.60 3.92 -2.20
C PRO A 38 5.27 3.95 -1.42
N GLU A 39 4.53 5.05 -1.45
CA GLU A 39 3.20 5.15 -0.82
C GLU A 39 2.18 4.23 -1.49
N GLY A 40 2.28 4.00 -2.81
CA GLY A 40 1.54 2.95 -3.50
C GLY A 40 1.96 1.56 -3.03
N GLY A 41 3.26 1.34 -2.88
CA GLY A 41 3.84 0.14 -2.24
C GLY A 41 3.27 -0.13 -0.86
N ALA A 42 3.14 0.90 -0.02
CA ALA A 42 2.54 0.77 1.32
C ALA A 42 1.10 0.24 1.26
N THR A 43 0.28 0.75 0.33
CA THR A 43 -1.10 0.26 0.19
C THR A 43 -1.15 -1.21 -0.22
N ALA A 44 -0.26 -1.66 -1.10
CA ALA A 44 -0.17 -3.07 -1.48
C ALA A 44 0.39 -3.94 -0.33
N ALA A 45 1.40 -3.47 0.38
CA ALA A 45 1.98 -4.13 1.55
C ALA A 45 1.01 -4.28 2.73
N ALA A 46 -0.02 -3.44 2.78
CA ALA A 46 -1.08 -3.52 3.78
C ALA A 46 -2.10 -4.63 3.48
N VAL A 47 -2.30 -5.01 2.21
CA VAL A 47 -3.37 -5.96 1.81
C VAL A 47 -3.27 -7.32 2.54
N PRO A 48 -2.10 -8.01 2.60
CA PRO A 48 -2.01 -9.28 3.33
C PRO A 48 -2.38 -9.13 4.80
N ARG A 49 -1.92 -8.06 5.46
CA ARG A 49 -2.20 -7.78 6.88
C ARG A 49 -3.69 -7.51 7.10
N LEU A 50 -4.33 -6.74 6.22
CA LEU A 50 -5.76 -6.45 6.28
C LEU A 50 -6.60 -7.72 6.05
N ARG A 51 -6.14 -8.65 5.19
CA ARG A 51 -6.78 -9.97 5.03
C ARG A 51 -6.65 -10.83 6.27
N GLU A 52 -5.46 -10.89 6.88
CA GLU A 52 -5.22 -11.62 8.14
C GLU A 52 -6.08 -11.08 9.29
N MET A 53 -6.29 -9.77 9.33
CA MET A 53 -7.19 -9.11 10.29
C MET A 53 -8.68 -9.31 9.99
N GLY A 54 -9.03 -9.90 8.84
CA GLY A 54 -10.42 -10.06 8.39
C GLY A 54 -11.12 -8.74 8.01
N LEU A 55 -10.35 -7.67 7.77
CA LEU A 55 -10.89 -6.37 7.34
C LEU A 55 -11.22 -6.33 5.85
N ILE A 56 -10.58 -7.19 5.05
CA ILE A 56 -10.91 -7.41 3.64
C ILE A 56 -10.91 -8.92 3.33
N GLY A 57 -11.85 -9.36 2.51
CA GLY A 57 -12.04 -10.74 2.08
C GLY A 57 -11.26 -11.12 0.82
N ALA A 58 -11.25 -12.41 0.49
CA ALA A 58 -10.62 -12.92 -0.74
C ALA A 58 -11.35 -12.50 -2.03
N GLY A 59 -12.64 -12.20 -1.93
CA GLY A 59 -13.50 -11.81 -3.05
C GLY A 59 -13.86 -10.33 -3.06
N ASP A 60 -13.28 -9.52 -2.16
CA ASP A 60 -13.55 -8.10 -2.09
C ASP A 60 -12.84 -7.38 -3.23
N GLU A 61 -13.51 -6.39 -3.82
CA GLU A 61 -12.88 -5.47 -4.77
C GLU A 61 -12.22 -4.33 -3.99
N VAL A 62 -10.89 -4.22 -4.12
CA VAL A 62 -10.08 -3.28 -3.34
C VAL A 62 -9.39 -2.29 -4.28
N VAL A 63 -9.54 -1.00 -3.99
CA VAL A 63 -8.86 0.08 -4.71
C VAL A 63 -7.65 0.55 -3.90
N LEU A 64 -6.46 0.42 -4.50
CA LEU A 64 -5.21 0.92 -3.94
C LEU A 64 -4.90 2.31 -4.49
N PHE A 65 -4.92 3.32 -3.63
CA PHE A 65 -4.63 4.70 -4.05
C PHE A 65 -3.13 4.96 -4.11
N ASN A 66 -2.56 4.77 -5.29
CA ASN A 66 -1.20 5.22 -5.57
C ASN A 66 -1.19 6.76 -5.71
N THR A 67 -0.56 7.46 -4.77
CA THR A 67 -0.55 8.93 -4.72
C THR A 67 0.54 9.58 -5.55
N GLY A 68 1.46 8.80 -6.15
CA GLY A 68 2.59 9.34 -6.92
C GLY A 68 3.18 8.38 -7.95
N SER A 69 3.95 8.91 -8.90
CA SER A 69 4.71 8.07 -9.85
C SER A 69 6.02 7.60 -9.22
N GLY A 70 6.39 6.33 -9.47
CA GLY A 70 7.70 5.79 -9.08
C GLY A 70 8.87 6.54 -9.72
N LEU A 71 8.64 7.26 -10.83
CA LEU A 71 9.66 8.08 -11.50
C LEU A 71 10.26 9.17 -10.59
N LYS A 72 9.55 9.58 -9.53
CA LYS A 72 10.05 10.53 -8.53
C LYS A 72 11.15 9.95 -7.63
N TYR A 73 11.31 8.62 -7.61
CA TYR A 73 12.20 7.89 -6.69
C TYR A 73 13.33 7.16 -7.44
N VAL A 74 13.54 7.48 -8.71
CA VAL A 74 14.63 6.90 -9.50
C VAL A 74 15.97 7.29 -8.88
N GLY A 75 16.81 6.30 -8.58
CA GLY A 75 18.12 6.51 -7.96
C GLY A 75 18.08 6.81 -6.46
N MET A 76 16.93 6.63 -5.81
CA MET A 76 16.81 6.65 -4.36
C MET A 76 16.86 5.23 -3.80
N GLU A 77 17.61 5.04 -2.72
CA GLU A 77 17.56 3.83 -1.91
C GLU A 77 16.69 4.09 -0.67
N PRO A 78 15.95 3.09 -0.16
CA PRO A 78 15.21 3.21 1.09
C PRO A 78 16.15 3.63 2.23
N LEU A 79 15.68 4.55 3.07
CA LEU A 79 16.32 4.81 4.35
C LEU A 79 15.86 3.71 5.30
N ASP A 80 16.80 2.99 5.90
CA ASP A 80 16.51 1.99 6.93
C ASP A 80 15.73 2.59 8.12
#